data_AF-A0A925N915-F1
#
_entry.id   AF-A0A925N915-F1
#
_cell.length_a   1.000
_cell.length_b   1.000
_cell.length_c   1.000
_cell.angle_alpha   90.00
_cell.angle_beta   90.00
_cell.angle_gamma   90.00
#
_symmetry.space_group_name_H-M   'P 1'
#
loop_
_entity.id
_entity.type
_entity.pdbx_description
1 polymer ?
#
loop_
_entity_poly.entity_id
_entity_poly.type
_entity_poly.pdbx_seq_one_letter_code
_entity_poly.pdbx_strand_id
1 'polypeptide(L)'
;MRILPQLRSLYDTLHGTATFDTIERQISFTLTGDGKGHITLAGFLADRAGGDNRLEFSLSYDQTLLPRSIGQIEHLLRATTKTRDG
;
A
#
# COMPACT_ATOMS: atom_id res chain seq x y z
N MET A 1 12.50 0.89 2.13
CA MET A 1 11.07 0.52 2.29
C MET A 1 10.80 -0.81 1.57
N ARG A 2 10.20 -1.82 2.21
CA ARG A 2 9.84 -3.11 1.58
C ARG A 2 8.39 -3.48 1.88
N ILE A 3 7.44 -2.90 1.14
CA ILE A 3 6.01 -3.20 1.28
C ILE A 3 5.62 -4.55 0.64
N LEU A 4 6.24 -4.94 -0.48
CA LEU A 4 5.86 -6.17 -1.19
C LEU A 4 5.95 -7.45 -0.33
N PRO A 5 7.01 -7.69 0.47
CA PRO A 5 7.03 -8.84 1.37
C PRO A 5 5.91 -8.81 2.42
N GLN A 6 5.55 -7.62 2.92
CA GLN A 6 4.46 -7.45 3.89
C GLN A 6 3.11 -7.74 3.25
N LEU A 7 2.87 -7.26 2.02
CA LEU A 7 1.65 -7.55 1.27
C LEU A 7 1.52 -9.04 0.94
N ARG A 8 2.62 -9.72 0.62
CA ARG A 8 2.64 -11.18 0.41
C ARG A 8 2.28 -11.92 1.70
N SER A 9 2.90 -11.56 2.83
CA SER A 9 2.53 -12.11 4.13
C SER A 9 1.05 -11.86 4.47
N LEU A 10 0.54 -10.66 4.18
CA LEU A 10 -0.86 -10.32 4.40
C LEU A 10 -1.78 -11.12 3.50
N TYR A 11 -1.40 -11.39 2.25
CA TYR A 11 -2.16 -12.24 1.35
C TYR A 11 -2.18 -13.70 1.81
N ASP A 12 -1.05 -14.25 2.23
CA ASP A 12 -0.91 -15.64 2.63
C ASP A 12 -1.66 -15.93 3.95
N THR A 13 -1.70 -14.97 4.86
CA THR A 13 -2.28 -15.15 6.21
C THR A 13 -3.64 -14.49 6.39
N LEU A 14 -3.98 -13.52 5.52
CA LEU A 14 -5.11 -12.59 5.67
C LEU A 14 -5.10 -11.81 7.00
N HIS A 15 -3.98 -11.82 7.73
CA HIS A 15 -3.85 -11.30 9.08
C HIS A 15 -2.58 -10.45 9.23
N GLY A 16 -2.68 -9.42 10.07
CA GLY A 16 -1.56 -8.52 10.35
C GLY A 16 -1.59 -7.27 9.47
N THR A 17 -0.44 -6.60 9.35
CA THR A 17 -0.36 -5.25 8.78
C THR A 17 0.73 -5.11 7.73
N ALA A 18 0.43 -4.40 6.65
CA ALA A 18 1.41 -3.96 5.65
C ALA A 18 1.40 -2.43 5.55
N THR A 19 2.55 -1.79 5.79
CA THR A 19 2.66 -0.33 5.84
C THR A 19 3.49 0.22 4.69
N PHE A 20 3.06 1.35 4.15
CA PHE A 20 3.76 2.15 3.15
C PHE A 20 3.91 3.59 3.64
N ASP A 21 5.11 4.14 3.51
CA ASP A 21 5.39 5.54 3.80
C ASP A 21 6.45 6.07 2.83
N THR A 22 6.20 7.21 2.18
CA THR A 22 7.27 7.92 1.48
C THR A 22 8.20 8.62 2.46
N ILE A 23 9.46 8.86 2.06
CA ILE A 23 10.46 9.53 2.91
C ILE A 23 9.97 10.92 3.31
N GLU A 24 9.39 11.63 2.35
CA GLU A 24 8.81 12.96 2.52
C GLU A 24 7.41 12.93 3.14
N ARG A 25 6.89 11.73 3.49
CA ARG A 25 5.57 11.46 4.08
C ARG A 25 4.40 12.12 3.35
N GLN A 26 4.52 12.30 2.04
CA GLN A 26 3.42 12.78 1.19
C GLN A 26 2.34 11.71 1.00
N ILE A 27 2.72 10.43 1.10
CA ILE A 27 1.83 9.30 1.00
C ILE A 27 2.18 8.35 2.14
N SER A 28 1.16 8.01 2.92
CA SER A 28 1.26 7.00 3.98
C SER A 28 -0.01 6.20 4.01
N PHE A 29 0.09 4.88 4.10
CA PHE A 29 -1.06 4.02 4.31
C PHE A 29 -0.69 2.69 4.95
N THR A 30 -1.68 2.08 5.58
CA THR A 30 -1.61 0.75 6.19
C THR A 30 -2.74 -0.12 5.65
N LEU A 31 -2.42 -1.34 5.25
CA LEU A 31 -3.38 -2.42 5.06
C LEU A 31 -3.41 -3.27 6.32
N THR A 32 -4.58 -3.58 6.83
CA THR A 32 -4.77 -4.49 7.97
C THR A 32 -5.71 -5.62 7.57
N GLY A 33 -5.32 -6.85 7.86
CA GLY A 33 -6.17 -8.03 7.71
C GLY A 33 -6.54 -8.60 9.07
N ASP A 34 -7.79 -9.05 9.20
CA ASP A 34 -8.33 -9.60 10.45
C ASP A 34 -8.25 -11.14 10.54
N GLY A 35 -7.73 -11.80 9.51
CA GLY A 35 -7.66 -13.26 9.38
C GLY A 35 -8.95 -13.91 8.84
N LYS A 36 -9.98 -13.13 8.55
CA LYS A 36 -11.29 -13.59 8.06
C LYS A 36 -11.55 -13.21 6.60
N GLY A 37 -10.55 -12.65 5.93
CA GLY A 37 -10.65 -12.14 4.57
C GLY A 37 -11.08 -10.68 4.49
N HIS A 38 -11.37 -10.02 5.62
CA HIS A 38 -11.60 -8.59 5.63
C HIS A 38 -10.29 -7.82 5.66
N ILE A 39 -10.21 -6.81 4.80
CA ILE A 39 -9.02 -5.99 4.62
C ILE A 39 -9.42 -4.53 4.71
N THR A 40 -8.73 -3.79 5.57
CA THR A 40 -8.90 -2.35 5.70
C THR A 40 -7.65 -1.66 5.20
N LEU A 41 -7.81 -0.72 4.27
CA LEU A 41 -6.78 0.21 3.83
C LEU A 41 -7.10 1.58 4.42
N ALA A 42 -6.20 2.12 5.23
CA ALA A 42 -6.34 3.46 5.80
C ALA A 42 -5.04 4.25 5.62
N GLY A 43 -5.15 5.56 5.39
CA GLY A 43 -3.98 6.39 5.15
C GLY A 43 -4.32 7.82 4.79
N PHE A 44 -3.31 8.53 4.29
CA PHE A 44 -3.47 9.88 3.80
C PHE A 44 -2.60 10.16 2.56
N LEU A 45 -3.05 11.13 1.78
CA LEU A 45 -2.31 11.79 0.71
C LEU A 45 -2.17 13.27 1.06
N ALA A 46 -0.96 13.81 1.00
CA ALA A 46 -0.71 15.25 1.14
C ALA A 46 -0.28 15.83 -0.20
N ASP A 47 -0.73 17.06 -0.50
CA ASP A 47 -0.38 17.82 -1.70
C ASP A 47 1.14 18.06 -1.79
N ARG A 48 1.77 18.42 -0.66
CA ARG A 48 3.20 18.68 -0.55
C ARG A 48 3.77 18.12 0.75
N ALA A 49 5.09 17.87 0.74
CA ALA A 49 5.80 17.46 1.95
C ALA A 49 5.66 18.53 3.03
N GLY A 50 5.22 18.13 4.23
CA GLY A 50 5.00 19.05 5.35
C GLY A 50 3.83 20.05 5.15
N GLY A 51 2.95 19.84 4.18
CA GLY A 51 1.75 20.64 4.01
C GLY A 51 0.59 20.20 4.91
N ASP A 52 -0.27 21.15 5.31
CA ASP A 52 -1.46 20.87 6.13
C ASP A 52 -2.64 20.31 5.34
N ASN A 53 -2.64 20.49 4.02
CA ASN A 53 -3.71 19.95 3.17
C ASN A 53 -3.47 18.46 2.91
N ARG A 54 -4.27 17.62 3.59
CA ARG A 54 -4.25 16.17 3.44
C ARG A 54 -5.64 15.60 3.20
N LEU A 55 -5.72 14.64 2.29
CA LEU A 55 -6.86 13.76 2.11
C LEU A 55 -6.64 12.52 2.95
N GLU A 56 -7.42 12.35 4.02
CA GLU A 56 -7.49 11.09 4.74
C GLU A 56 -8.49 10.15 4.05
N PHE A 57 -8.15 8.87 3.98
CA PHE A 57 -9.00 7.86 3.37
C PHE A 57 -9.03 6.58 4.20
N SER A 58 -10.16 5.89 4.15
CA SER A 58 -10.33 4.54 4.67
C SER A 58 -11.25 3.76 3.75
N LEU A 59 -10.82 2.60 3.30
CA LEU A 59 -11.58 1.69 2.46
C LEU A 59 -11.53 0.29 3.07
N SER A 60 -12.64 -0.42 3.01
CA SER A 60 -12.71 -1.83 3.38
C SER A 60 -13.09 -2.66 2.17
N TYR A 61 -12.41 -3.78 1.99
CA TYR A 61 -12.63 -4.71 0.89
C TYR A 61 -12.26 -6.13 1.32
N ASP A 62 -12.61 -7.10 0.47
CA ASP A 62 -12.31 -8.51 0.73
C ASP A 62 -11.02 -8.97 0.03
N GLN A 63 -10.54 -10.15 0.44
CA GLN A 63 -9.30 -10.75 -0.02
C GLN A 63 -9.20 -10.98 -1.53
N THR A 64 -10.31 -10.99 -2.28
CA THR A 64 -10.29 -11.23 -3.72
C THR A 64 -9.61 -10.10 -4.49
N LEU A 65 -9.55 -8.90 -3.92
CA LEU A 65 -8.89 -7.74 -4.55
C LEU A 65 -7.38 -7.66 -4.27
N LEU A 66 -6.87 -8.32 -3.22
CA LEU A 66 -5.46 -8.25 -2.84
C LEU A 66 -4.48 -8.69 -3.93
N PRO A 67 -4.67 -9.86 -4.59
CA PRO A 67 -3.76 -10.32 -5.64
C PRO A 67 -3.60 -9.30 -6.77
N ARG A 68 -4.70 -8.66 -7.16
CA ARG A 68 -4.72 -7.65 -8.22
C ARG A 68 -3.91 -6.42 -7.80
N SER A 69 -4.12 -5.92 -6.59
CA SER A 69 -3.37 -4.78 -6.06
C SER A 69 -1.87 -5.05 -5.97
N ILE A 70 -1.48 -6.24 -5.50
CA ILE A 70 -0.06 -6.66 -5.46
C ILE A 70 0.54 -6.65 -6.87
N GLY A 71 -0.14 -7.27 -7.85
CA GLY A 71 0.32 -7.32 -9.24
C GLY A 71 0.51 -5.93 -9.86
N GLN A 72 -0.40 -4.99 -9.58
CA GLN A 72 -0.29 -3.61 -10.05
C GLN A 72 0.91 -2.88 -9.44
N ILE A 73 1.14 -3.02 -8.13
CA ILE A 73 2.31 -2.42 -7.45
C ILE A 73 3.61 -2.98 -8.02
N GLU A 74 3.71 -4.30 -8.20
CA GLU A 74 4.91 -4.90 -8.78
C GLU A 74 5.17 -4.44 -10.21
N HIS A 75 4.11 -4.24 -11.01
CA HIS A 75 4.23 -3.71 -12.35
C HIS A 75 4.80 -2.28 -12.36
N LEU A 76 4.27 -1.40 -11.50
CA LEU A 76 4.76 -0.01 -11.36
C LEU A 76 6.23 0.04 -10.90
N LEU A 77 6.62 -0.82 -9.96
CA LEU A 77 8.01 -0.90 -9.50
C LEU A 77 8.96 -1.36 -10.60
N ARG A 78 8.55 -2.33 -11.43
CA ARG A 78 9.32 -2.77 -12.60
C ARG A 78 9.45 -1.67 -13.66
N ALA A 79 8.36 -0.94 -13.94
CA ALA A 79 8.35 0.13 -14.92
C ALA A 79 9.29 1.29 -14.52
N THR A 80 9.25 1.71 -13.26
CA THR A 80 10.08 2.82 -12.74
C THR A 80 11.57 2.48 -12.62
N THR A 81 11.91 1.19 -12.49
CA THR A 81 13.32 0.74 -12.52
C THR A 81 13.89 0.83 -13.93
N LYS A 82 13.09 0.56 -14.97
CA LYS A 82 13.52 0.59 -16.37
C LYS A 82 13.75 2.01 -16.91
N THR A 83 13.10 3.02 -16.34
CA THR A 83 13.19 4.42 -16.79
C THR A 83 14.42 5.15 -16.23
N ARG A 84 15.19 4.53 -15.32
CA ARG A 84 16.36 5.16 -14.68
C ARG A 84 17.69 4.88 -15.39
N ASP A 85 17.68 3.97 -16.38
CA ASP A 85 18.84 3.55 -17.17
C ASP A 85 18.75 3.98 -18.65
N GLY A 86 17.97 5.02 -18.96
CA GLY A 86 17.77 5.54 -20.33
C GLY A 86 17.96 7.04 -20.42
#